data_AF-A0A952NJS0-F1
#
_entry.id   AF-A0A952NJS0-F1
#
_cell.length_a   1.000
_cell.length_b   1.000
_cell.length_c   1.000
_cell.angle_alpha   90.00
_cell.angle_beta   90.00
_cell.angle_gamma   90.00
#
_symmetry.space_group_name_H-M   'P 1'
#
loop_
_entity.id
_entity.type
_entity.pdbx_description
1 polymer ?
#
loop_
_entity_poly.entity_id
_entity_poly.type
_entity_poly.pdbx_seq_one_letter_code
_entity_poly.pdbx_strand_id
1 'polypeptide(L)'
;MRLEFAQLQYSFPTPEVPSWSAKVDRWYQLDAPAYGLAQAFSRQVLPAGHVPSMILLASAGSSSETDFLFAKADVPSPSRFVHTLPSVRAVPLMQVMGWQGPVLCFQNDPFTWLTGIEEALGLCDSTNPEIWIVGARPLDGSNWSAHFARLMHSDNSDPSARLLIEPLKSRKNDPFKTRPTDADFWRWLETDRAPESTFALSSEWDLRQWDAKAP
;
A
#
# COMPACT_ATOMS: atom_id res chain seq x y z
N MET A 1 13.89 2.26 13.48
CA MET A 1 12.73 2.29 12.56
C MET A 1 11.60 1.51 13.22
N ARG A 2 10.36 1.98 13.12
CA ARG A 2 9.17 1.26 13.62
C ARG A 2 8.15 1.14 12.50
N LEU A 3 7.64 -0.07 12.26
CA LEU A 3 6.63 -0.36 11.24
C LEU A 3 5.35 -0.79 11.94
N GLU A 4 4.27 -0.08 11.66
CA GLU A 4 2.93 -0.43 12.14
C GLU A 4 2.06 -0.83 10.96
N PHE A 5 1.22 -1.84 11.14
CA PHE A 5 0.31 -2.29 10.10
C PHE A 5 -1.14 -2.15 10.54
N ALA A 6 -1.98 -1.75 9.60
CA ALA A 6 -3.42 -1.74 9.76
C ALA A 6 -4.10 -2.19 8.47
N GLN A 7 -5.29 -2.76 8.60
CA GLN A 7 -6.09 -3.15 7.46
C GLN A 7 -7.58 -2.96 7.72
N LEU A 8 -8.33 -2.69 6.65
CA LEU A 8 -9.78 -2.63 6.66
C LEU A 8 -10.32 -3.53 5.55
N GLN A 9 -11.13 -4.51 5.93
CA GLN A 9 -11.97 -5.24 4.97
C GLN A 9 -13.24 -4.44 4.68
N TYR A 10 -13.64 -4.40 3.41
CA TYR A 10 -14.82 -3.67 2.93
C TYR A 10 -15.43 -4.35 1.70
N SER A 11 -16.70 -4.04 1.43
CA SER A 11 -17.37 -4.47 0.20
C SER A 11 -17.52 -3.29 -0.77
N PHE A 12 -17.36 -3.56 -2.05
CA PHE A 12 -17.51 -2.59 -3.13
C PHE A 12 -18.23 -3.24 -4.34
N PRO A 13 -19.22 -2.57 -4.98
CA PRO A 13 -19.70 -1.22 -4.70
C PRO A 13 -20.37 -1.09 -3.33
N THR A 14 -20.14 0.03 -2.65
CA THR A 14 -20.74 0.30 -1.33
C THR A 14 -22.22 0.65 -1.48
N PRO A 15 -23.13 0.08 -0.67
CA PRO A 15 -24.53 0.49 -0.65
C PRO A 15 -24.76 1.78 0.16
N GLU A 16 -23.79 2.18 0.98
CA GLU A 16 -23.92 3.28 1.93
C GLU A 16 -23.14 4.51 1.46
N VAL A 17 -23.71 5.69 1.74
CA VAL A 17 -23.02 6.98 1.55
C VAL A 17 -21.93 7.09 2.63
N PRO A 18 -20.65 7.22 2.26
CA PRO A 18 -19.58 7.32 3.25
C PRO A 18 -19.65 8.64 4.02
N SER A 19 -19.21 8.62 5.28
CA SER A 19 -19.18 9.81 6.15
C SER A 19 -18.30 10.94 5.61
N TRP A 20 -17.35 10.61 4.74
CA TRP A 20 -16.43 11.53 4.07
C TRP A 20 -16.89 11.96 2.67
N SER A 21 -18.10 11.56 2.24
CA SER A 21 -18.67 11.90 0.93
C SER A 21 -18.66 13.41 0.61
N ALA A 22 -18.79 14.27 1.63
CA ALA A 22 -18.74 15.72 1.46
C ALA A 22 -17.34 16.28 1.16
N LYS A 23 -16.28 15.48 1.34
CA LYS A 23 -14.87 15.88 1.08
C LYS A 23 -14.37 15.46 -0.31
N VAL A 24 -15.01 14.46 -0.91
CA VAL A 24 -14.60 13.86 -2.19
C VAL A 24 -15.75 14.00 -3.16
N ASP A 25 -15.62 14.95 -4.08
CA ASP A 25 -16.58 15.09 -5.17
C ASP A 25 -16.67 13.79 -5.97
N ARG A 26 -17.90 13.39 -6.28
CA ARG A 26 -18.19 12.18 -7.07
C ARG A 26 -17.59 10.90 -6.47
N TRP A 27 -17.56 10.79 -5.15
CA TRP A 27 -17.14 9.57 -4.43
C TRP A 27 -17.80 8.28 -4.94
N TYR A 28 -19.01 8.36 -5.50
CA TYR A 28 -19.75 7.23 -6.08
C TYR A 28 -19.18 6.71 -7.41
N GLN A 29 -18.17 7.39 -7.98
CA GLN A 29 -17.46 6.99 -9.20
C GLN A 29 -16.07 6.42 -8.93
N LEU A 30 -15.66 6.33 -7.66
CA LEU A 30 -14.35 5.78 -7.30
C LEU A 30 -14.29 4.29 -7.66
N ASP A 31 -13.09 3.81 -7.95
CA ASP A 31 -12.82 2.37 -7.97
C ASP A 31 -12.72 1.81 -6.54
N ALA A 32 -12.78 0.48 -6.42
CA ALA A 32 -12.71 -0.18 -5.11
C ALA A 32 -11.45 0.23 -4.33
N PRO A 33 -10.22 0.20 -4.90
CA PRO A 33 -9.02 0.65 -4.19
C PRO A 33 -9.11 2.07 -3.63
N ALA A 34 -9.49 3.05 -4.45
CA ALA A 34 -9.54 4.45 -4.00
C ALA A 34 -10.60 4.67 -2.92
N TYR A 35 -11.76 4.00 -3.04
CA TYR A 35 -12.78 3.99 -2.00
C TYR A 35 -12.26 3.36 -0.71
N GLY A 36 -11.63 2.18 -0.80
CA GLY A 36 -11.12 1.44 0.34
C GLY A 36 -10.08 2.20 1.16
N LEU A 37 -9.15 2.88 0.49
CA LEU A 37 -8.13 3.70 1.13
C LEU A 37 -8.73 4.89 1.89
N ALA A 38 -9.64 5.64 1.25
CA ALA A 38 -10.34 6.75 1.91
C ALA A 38 -11.21 6.25 3.08
N GLN A 39 -11.90 5.13 2.89
CA GLN A 39 -12.76 4.53 3.91
C GLN A 39 -11.96 4.02 5.11
N ALA A 40 -10.80 3.39 4.88
CA ALA A 40 -9.87 2.97 5.92
C ALA A 40 -9.44 4.17 6.78
N PHE A 41 -8.88 5.22 6.17
CA PHE A 41 -8.48 6.40 6.93
C PHE A 41 -9.65 7.02 7.72
N SER A 42 -10.84 7.12 7.11
CA SER A 42 -12.02 7.68 7.78
C SER A 42 -12.48 6.88 9.01
N ARG A 43 -12.23 5.55 9.02
CA ARG A 43 -12.52 4.67 10.15
C ARG A 43 -11.40 4.61 11.19
N GLN A 44 -10.38 5.45 11.04
CA GLN A 44 -9.24 5.56 11.97
C GLN A 44 -8.54 4.22 12.19
N VAL A 45 -8.32 3.43 11.13
CA VAL A 45 -7.49 2.21 11.24
C VAL A 45 -6.05 2.55 11.62
N LEU A 46 -5.60 3.79 11.37
CA LEU A 46 -4.38 4.35 11.91
C LEU A 46 -4.71 5.40 13.01
N PRO A 47 -3.81 5.59 14.00
CA PRO A 47 -3.99 6.57 15.07
C PRO A 47 -4.27 7.98 14.53
N ALA A 48 -5.26 8.66 15.12
CA ALA A 48 -5.66 10.01 14.73
C ALA A 48 -4.53 11.04 14.96
N GLY A 49 -4.48 12.07 14.11
CA GLY A 49 -3.57 13.22 14.27
C GLY A 49 -2.20 13.09 13.60
N HIS A 50 -1.91 11.96 12.95
CA HIS A 50 -0.67 11.75 12.20
C HIS A 50 -0.92 11.91 10.71
N VAL A 51 -0.04 12.67 10.04
CA VAL A 51 0.04 12.74 8.58
C VAL A 51 1.45 12.36 8.15
N PRO A 52 1.61 11.59 7.06
CA PRO A 52 2.92 11.19 6.61
C PRO A 52 3.68 12.35 5.98
N SER A 53 5.01 12.21 5.95
CA SER A 53 5.88 13.02 5.09
C SER A 53 5.70 12.62 3.63
N MET A 54 5.38 11.35 3.35
CA MET A 54 5.17 10.81 2.02
C MET A 54 4.24 9.59 2.03
N ILE A 55 3.45 9.43 0.96
CA ILE A 55 2.69 8.21 0.71
C ILE A 55 3.34 7.42 -0.45
N LEU A 56 3.58 6.15 -0.21
CA LEU A 56 3.95 5.15 -1.20
C LEU A 56 2.71 4.31 -1.54
N LEU A 57 2.11 4.56 -2.69
CA LEU A 57 0.95 3.84 -3.18
C LEU A 57 1.39 2.55 -3.89
N ALA A 58 1.18 1.43 -3.22
CA ALA A 58 1.30 0.09 -3.79
C ALA A 58 0.01 -0.24 -4.56
N SER A 59 -0.02 0.08 -5.86
CA SER A 59 -1.20 -0.07 -6.72
C SER A 59 -1.04 -1.24 -7.69
N ALA A 60 -1.37 -2.44 -7.22
CA ALA A 60 -1.44 -3.61 -8.09
C ALA A 60 -2.50 -3.39 -9.20
N GLY A 61 -2.22 -3.92 -10.39
CA GLY A 61 -3.05 -3.75 -11.58
C GLY A 61 -2.98 -2.35 -12.21
N SER A 62 -2.90 -2.28 -13.54
CA SER A 62 -2.91 -1.02 -14.28
C SER A 62 -4.31 -0.39 -14.30
N SER A 63 -4.37 0.89 -14.67
CA SER A 63 -5.64 1.58 -14.98
C SER A 63 -6.44 0.90 -16.09
N SER A 64 -5.85 -0.04 -16.84
CA SER A 64 -6.43 -0.64 -18.04
C SER A 64 -7.81 -1.27 -17.83
N GLU A 65 -8.11 -1.80 -16.64
CA GLU A 65 -9.45 -2.34 -16.34
C GLU A 65 -10.48 -1.20 -16.16
N THR A 66 -10.10 -0.13 -15.48
CA THR A 66 -10.91 1.09 -15.34
C THR A 66 -11.06 1.81 -16.69
N ASP A 67 -10.00 1.85 -17.49
CA ASP A 67 -9.96 2.38 -18.85
C ASP A 67 -10.88 1.56 -19.78
N PHE A 68 -10.85 0.23 -19.65
CA PHE A 68 -11.71 -0.67 -20.41
C PHE A 68 -13.19 -0.54 -20.04
N LEU A 69 -13.51 -0.47 -18.74
CA LEU A 69 -14.87 -0.26 -18.28
C LEU A 69 -15.40 1.12 -18.72
N PHE A 70 -14.57 2.16 -18.68
CA PHE A 70 -14.92 3.47 -19.21
C PHE A 70 -15.18 3.45 -20.71
N ALA A 71 -14.28 2.84 -21.49
CA ALA A 71 -14.45 2.69 -22.93
C ALA A 71 -15.74 1.95 -23.30
N LYS A 72 -16.18 1.01 -22.45
CA LYS A 72 -17.47 0.30 -22.61
C LYS A 72 -18.70 1.08 -22.14
N ALA A 73 -18.54 2.01 -21.20
CA ALA A 73 -19.65 2.72 -20.56
C ALA A 73 -20.16 3.95 -21.34
N ASP A 74 -19.62 4.20 -22.55
CA ASP A 74 -20.04 5.27 -23.47
C ASP A 74 -20.12 6.66 -22.79
N VAL A 75 -19.17 6.91 -21.89
CA VAL A 75 -19.20 8.11 -21.04
C VAL A 75 -18.75 9.33 -21.87
N PRO A 76 -19.53 10.41 -21.93
CA PRO A 76 -19.38 11.45 -22.95
C PRO A 76 -18.19 12.41 -22.77
N SER A 77 -17.32 12.23 -21.77
CA SER A 77 -16.19 13.14 -21.57
C SER A 77 -14.96 12.49 -20.92
N PRO A 78 -13.79 12.56 -21.57
CA PRO A 78 -12.49 12.21 -20.97
C PRO A 78 -12.14 13.04 -19.74
N SER A 79 -12.64 14.28 -19.63
CA SER A 79 -12.41 15.10 -18.41
C SER A 79 -13.19 14.60 -17.19
N ARG A 80 -14.13 13.67 -17.38
CA ARG A 80 -14.81 12.93 -16.30
C ARG A 80 -14.09 11.63 -15.96
N PHE A 81 -13.02 11.32 -16.68
CA PHE A 81 -12.23 10.12 -16.54
C PHE A 81 -10.89 10.45 -15.86
N VAL A 82 -10.92 10.50 -14.52
CA VAL A 82 -9.77 10.99 -13.73
C VAL A 82 -8.88 9.83 -13.26
N HIS A 83 -9.33 8.58 -13.34
CA HIS A 83 -8.64 7.41 -12.77
C HIS A 83 -7.73 6.64 -13.76
N THR A 84 -7.23 7.28 -14.81
CA THR A 84 -6.33 6.66 -15.81
C THR A 84 -4.93 6.40 -15.30
N LEU A 85 -4.53 7.05 -14.20
CA LEU A 85 -3.23 6.82 -13.59
C LEU A 85 -3.44 6.17 -12.23
N PRO A 86 -2.73 5.06 -11.94
CA PRO A 86 -2.80 4.39 -10.64
C PRO A 86 -2.56 5.35 -9.47
N SER A 87 -1.69 6.36 -9.63
CA SER A 87 -1.43 7.40 -8.63
C SER A 87 -2.66 8.21 -8.23
N VAL A 88 -3.65 8.36 -9.13
CA VAL A 88 -4.88 9.10 -8.82
C VAL A 88 -5.72 8.38 -7.75
N ARG A 89 -5.54 7.07 -7.55
CA ARG A 89 -6.23 6.33 -6.47
C ARG A 89 -5.91 6.87 -5.07
N ALA A 90 -4.78 7.57 -4.89
CA ALA A 90 -4.46 8.23 -3.62
C ALA A 90 -5.23 9.55 -3.41
N VAL A 91 -5.75 10.20 -4.45
CA VAL A 91 -6.36 11.54 -4.35
C VAL A 91 -7.54 11.58 -3.36
N PRO A 92 -8.49 10.62 -3.39
CA PRO A 92 -9.57 10.60 -2.39
C PRO A 92 -9.05 10.47 -0.96
N LEU A 93 -8.05 9.62 -0.73
CA LEU A 93 -7.41 9.49 0.58
C LEU A 93 -6.82 10.84 1.03
N MET A 94 -6.08 11.52 0.15
CA MET A 94 -5.49 12.84 0.43
C MET A 94 -6.56 13.89 0.78
N GLN A 95 -7.67 13.92 0.04
CA GLN A 95 -8.80 14.82 0.30
C GLN A 95 -9.48 14.53 1.65
N VAL A 96 -9.70 13.25 1.98
CA VAL A 96 -10.28 12.87 3.28
C VAL A 96 -9.36 13.24 4.44
N MET A 97 -8.05 13.07 4.26
CA MET A 97 -6.99 13.46 5.21
C MET A 97 -6.83 14.98 5.36
N GLY A 98 -7.18 15.76 4.33
CA GLY A 98 -6.80 17.18 4.25
C GLY A 98 -5.30 17.37 4.06
N TRP A 99 -4.63 16.44 3.38
CA TRP A 99 -3.17 16.41 3.20
C TRP A 99 -2.78 16.56 1.72
N GLN A 100 -1.67 17.25 1.45
CA GLN A 100 -1.23 17.63 0.09
C GLN A 100 0.25 17.30 -0.16
N GLY A 101 0.80 16.30 0.53
CA GLY A 101 2.21 15.93 0.40
C GLY A 101 2.50 15.00 -0.78
N PRO A 102 3.76 14.55 -0.91
CA PRO A 102 4.22 13.75 -2.03
C PRO A 102 3.65 12.33 -2.04
N VAL A 103 3.18 11.89 -3.20
CA VAL A 103 2.74 10.50 -3.45
C VAL A 103 3.63 9.89 -4.53
N LEU A 104 4.28 8.77 -4.21
CA LEU A 104 4.95 7.91 -5.18
C LEU A 104 4.08 6.67 -5.41
N CYS A 105 3.98 6.21 -6.65
CA CYS A 105 3.15 5.06 -7.00
C CYS A 105 4.02 3.96 -7.60
N PHE A 106 3.83 2.73 -7.10
CA PHE A 106 4.54 1.55 -7.57
C PHE A 106 3.57 0.56 -8.21
N GLN A 107 4.03 -0.05 -9.29
CA GLN A 107 3.37 -1.16 -9.96
C GLN A 107 4.45 -2.16 -10.36
N ASN A 108 4.59 -3.23 -9.60
CA ASN A 108 5.63 -4.23 -9.78
C ASN A 108 5.08 -5.62 -9.47
N ASP A 109 3.88 -5.93 -9.96
CA ASP A 109 3.21 -7.20 -9.66
C ASP A 109 4.09 -8.39 -10.09
N PRO A 110 4.21 -9.45 -9.27
CA PRO A 110 3.47 -9.72 -8.02
C PRO A 110 4.15 -9.21 -6.73
N PHE A 111 5.02 -8.20 -6.82
CA PHE A 111 5.87 -7.66 -5.73
C PHE A 111 5.57 -6.19 -5.38
N THR A 112 4.42 -5.65 -5.79
CA THR A 112 4.09 -4.23 -5.69
C THR A 112 4.14 -3.73 -4.23
N TRP A 113 3.53 -4.46 -3.30
CA TRP A 113 3.51 -4.11 -1.89
C TRP A 113 4.89 -4.22 -1.24
N LEU A 114 5.60 -5.33 -1.50
CA LEU A 114 6.96 -5.53 -0.97
C LEU A 114 7.95 -4.49 -1.49
N THR A 115 7.84 -4.10 -2.76
CA THR A 115 8.62 -3.00 -3.34
C THR A 115 8.35 -1.69 -2.58
N GLY A 116 7.08 -1.39 -2.27
CA GLY A 116 6.73 -0.21 -1.46
C GLY A 116 7.36 -0.22 -0.07
N ILE A 117 7.45 -1.37 0.59
CA ILE A 117 8.14 -1.51 1.89
C ILE A 117 9.66 -1.28 1.74
N GLU A 118 10.27 -1.90 0.74
CA GLU A 118 11.72 -1.76 0.46
C GLU A 118 12.10 -0.29 0.18
N GLU A 119 11.31 0.39 -0.66
CA GLU A 119 11.50 1.82 -0.96
C GLU A 119 11.29 2.69 0.27
N ALA A 120 10.27 2.40 1.10
CA ALA A 120 10.06 3.13 2.35
C ALA A 120 11.27 3.01 3.28
N LEU A 121 11.88 1.82 3.38
CA LEU A 121 13.07 1.61 4.21
C LEU A 121 14.27 2.43 3.71
N GLY A 122 14.41 2.61 2.40
CA GLY A 122 15.46 3.43 1.80
C GLY A 122 15.22 4.94 1.91
N LEU A 123 13.95 5.37 1.94
CA LEU A 123 13.55 6.78 1.95
C LEU A 123 13.29 7.33 3.36
N CYS A 124 13.00 6.47 4.34
CA CYS A 124 12.71 6.88 5.70
C CYS A 124 13.99 7.31 6.40
N ASP A 125 14.07 8.59 6.77
CA ASP A 125 15.21 9.21 7.43
C ASP A 125 14.74 10.43 8.24
N SER A 126 15.68 11.24 8.74
CA SER A 126 15.33 12.47 9.47
C SER A 126 14.57 13.52 8.65
N THR A 127 14.62 13.46 7.32
CA THR A 127 13.89 14.37 6.41
C THR A 127 12.51 13.83 6.04
N ASN A 128 12.34 12.50 6.03
CA ASN A 128 11.06 11.81 5.86
C ASN A 128 10.78 10.92 7.08
N PRO A 129 10.49 11.50 8.26
CA PRO A 129 10.40 10.76 9.51
C PRO A 129 9.21 9.81 9.59
N GLU A 130 8.20 9.95 8.72
CA GLU A 130 7.04 9.07 8.66
C GLU A 130 6.61 8.85 7.20
N ILE A 131 6.67 7.60 6.74
CA ILE A 131 6.25 7.19 5.40
C ILE A 131 5.12 6.19 5.51
N TRP A 132 4.04 6.41 4.76
CA TRP A 132 2.93 5.47 4.69
C TRP A 132 2.99 4.67 3.40
N ILE A 133 2.94 3.34 3.50
CA ILE A 133 2.71 2.43 2.39
C ILE A 133 1.23 2.09 2.38
N VAL A 134 0.54 2.34 1.28
CA VAL A 134 -0.91 2.15 1.18
C VAL A 134 -1.26 1.38 -0.08
N GLY A 135 -2.28 0.53 0.01
CA GLY A 135 -2.70 -0.32 -1.09
C GLY A 135 -4.02 -1.01 -0.82
N ALA A 136 -4.60 -1.63 -1.83
CA ALA A 136 -5.80 -2.44 -1.67
C ALA A 136 -5.73 -3.66 -2.59
N ARG A 137 -6.35 -4.75 -2.17
CA ARG A 137 -6.44 -5.99 -2.95
C ARG A 137 -7.85 -6.59 -2.89
N PRO A 138 -8.26 -7.32 -3.93
CA PRO A 138 -9.48 -8.12 -3.86
C PRO A 138 -9.29 -9.30 -2.90
N LEU A 139 -10.38 -9.70 -2.22
CA LEU A 139 -10.46 -10.91 -1.42
C LEU A 139 -11.26 -11.97 -2.18
N ASP A 140 -12.55 -11.69 -2.41
CA ASP A 140 -13.48 -12.54 -3.16
C ASP A 140 -14.69 -11.73 -3.64
N GLY A 141 -15.15 -11.94 -4.88
CA GLY A 141 -16.33 -11.27 -5.41
C GLY A 141 -16.30 -9.75 -5.26
N SER A 142 -17.19 -9.20 -4.43
CA SER A 142 -17.29 -7.77 -4.10
C SER A 142 -16.50 -7.35 -2.86
N ASN A 143 -15.76 -8.26 -2.22
CA ASN A 143 -14.99 -7.97 -1.01
C ASN A 143 -13.53 -7.64 -1.32
N TRP A 144 -13.03 -6.67 -0.58
CA TRP A 144 -11.72 -6.09 -0.73
C TRP A 144 -11.07 -5.86 0.63
N SER A 145 -9.76 -5.70 0.64
CA SER A 145 -8.98 -5.30 1.80
C SER A 145 -8.10 -4.11 1.46
N ALA A 146 -8.23 -3.03 2.23
CA ALA A 146 -7.34 -1.88 2.19
C ALA A 146 -6.27 -2.05 3.26
N HIS A 147 -5.02 -1.76 2.92
CA HIS A 147 -3.85 -2.02 3.74
C HIS A 147 -3.04 -0.75 3.91
N PHE A 148 -2.57 -0.54 5.13
CA PHE A 148 -1.73 0.57 5.54
C PHE A 148 -0.54 0.01 6.30
N ALA A 149 0.65 0.47 5.96
CA ALA A 149 1.84 0.32 6.77
C ALA A 149 2.44 1.70 7.04
N ARG A 150 2.76 1.98 8.29
CA ARG A 150 3.37 3.24 8.71
C ARG A 150 4.78 2.96 9.20
N LEU A 151 5.76 3.43 8.43
CA LEU A 151 7.16 3.35 8.78
C LEU A 151 7.59 4.67 9.40
N MET A 152 8.13 4.62 10.61
CA MET A 152 8.62 5.78 11.35
C MET A 152 10.11 5.69 11.59
N HIS A 153 10.79 6.81 11.36
CA HIS A 153 12.14 7.04 11.84
C HIS A 153 12.11 7.09 13.36
N SER A 154 12.86 6.20 14.00
CA SER A 154 13.05 6.24 15.45
C SER A 154 14.44 6.79 15.72
N ASP A 155 14.52 7.88 16.49
CA ASP A 155 15.80 8.26 17.07
C ASP A 155 16.28 7.11 17.98
N ASN A 156 17.57 6.80 17.94
CA ASN A 156 18.22 5.66 18.62
C ASN A 156 18.00 5.58 20.15
N SER A 157 17.24 6.51 20.74
CA SER A 157 16.87 6.58 22.14
C SER A 157 15.75 5.63 22.57
N ASP A 158 14.98 5.06 21.63
CA ASP A 158 13.96 4.04 21.95
C ASP A 158 14.48 2.62 21.62
N PRO A 159 14.99 1.86 22.61
CA PRO A 159 15.45 0.49 22.39
C PRO A 159 14.31 -0.48 22.04
N SER A 160 13.04 -0.09 22.20
CA SER A 160 11.89 -0.88 21.76
C SER A 160 11.57 -0.71 20.26
N ALA A 161 12.08 0.37 19.64
CA ALA A 161 11.87 0.69 18.23
C ALA A 161 12.86 -0.01 17.27
N ARG A 162 13.20 -1.26 17.57
CA ARG A 162 14.03 -2.08 16.68
C ARG A 162 13.14 -2.84 15.70
N LEU A 163 13.12 -2.37 14.46
CA LEU A 163 12.76 -3.18 13.30
C LEU A 163 13.81 -4.30 13.17
N LEU A 164 13.52 -5.47 13.71
CA LEU A 164 14.35 -6.65 13.49
C LEU A 164 13.87 -7.35 12.24
N ILE A 165 14.41 -6.85 11.13
CA ILE A 165 13.97 -7.26 9.82
C ILE A 165 14.84 -8.52 9.32
N GLU A 166 14.56 -9.82 9.58
CA GLU A 166 15.07 -11.06 8.87
C GLU A 166 14.33 -11.62 7.60
N PRO A 167 14.97 -11.93 6.47
CA PRO A 167 14.28 -12.48 5.27
C PRO A 167 13.40 -13.71 5.59
N LEU A 168 12.32 -13.91 4.80
CA LEU A 168 11.74 -15.24 4.58
C LEU A 168 12.87 -16.16 4.12
N LYS A 169 13.61 -16.74 5.08
CA LYS A 169 14.68 -17.69 4.81
C LYS A 169 13.97 -18.82 4.08
N SER A 170 14.19 -18.89 2.78
CA SER A 170 13.90 -20.09 2.02
C SER A 170 14.43 -21.24 2.86
N ARG A 171 13.61 -22.28 3.07
CA ARG A 171 14.09 -23.54 3.63
C ARG A 171 15.46 -23.81 2.98
N LYS A 172 16.51 -23.94 3.79
CA LYS A 172 17.93 -23.77 3.41
C LYS A 172 18.44 -24.63 2.23
N ASN A 173 17.59 -25.43 1.58
CA ASN A 173 17.96 -26.45 0.60
C ASN A 173 17.31 -26.28 -0.79
N ASP A 174 16.66 -25.16 -1.11
CA ASP A 174 16.10 -24.96 -2.46
C ASP A 174 16.99 -24.03 -3.33
N PRO A 175 17.65 -24.55 -4.39
CA PRO A 175 18.44 -23.76 -5.32
C PRO A 175 17.62 -22.90 -6.29
N PHE A 176 16.28 -23.00 -6.30
CA PHE A 176 15.39 -22.21 -7.17
C PHE A 176 14.72 -21.02 -6.46
N LYS A 177 15.45 -20.34 -5.57
CA LYS A 177 14.95 -19.24 -4.71
C LYS A 177 14.17 -18.17 -5.49
N THR A 178 12.84 -18.25 -5.46
CA THR A 178 11.95 -17.18 -5.92
C THR A 178 11.82 -16.13 -4.82
N ARG A 179 11.87 -14.84 -5.21
CA ARG A 179 11.52 -13.71 -4.33
C ARG A 179 10.12 -13.94 -3.76
N PRO A 180 9.88 -13.72 -2.45
CA PRO A 180 8.52 -13.76 -1.90
C PRO A 180 7.61 -12.81 -2.64
N THR A 181 6.39 -13.25 -2.97
CA THR A 181 5.38 -12.39 -3.59
C THR A 181 4.56 -11.65 -2.54
N ASP A 182 3.81 -10.64 -2.96
CA ASP A 182 2.82 -9.97 -2.11
C ASP A 182 1.83 -10.99 -1.54
N ALA A 183 1.44 -12.02 -2.31
CA ALA A 183 0.55 -13.08 -1.85
C ALA A 183 1.17 -13.91 -0.72
N ASP A 184 2.48 -14.19 -0.78
CA ASP A 184 3.18 -14.89 0.30
C ASP A 184 3.24 -14.03 1.56
N PHE A 185 3.48 -12.72 1.40
CA PHE A 185 3.46 -11.76 2.50
C PHE A 185 2.09 -11.70 3.19
N TRP A 186 1.00 -11.59 2.42
CA TRP A 186 -0.36 -11.55 2.99
C TRP A 186 -0.75 -12.86 3.65
N ARG A 187 -0.43 -14.00 3.04
CA ARG A 187 -0.69 -15.32 3.65
C ARG A 187 0.03 -15.41 5.00
N TRP A 188 1.28 -14.98 5.04
CA TRP A 188 2.05 -14.98 6.27
C TRP A 188 1.39 -14.12 7.37
N LEU A 189 0.97 -12.89 7.05
CA LEU A 189 0.24 -12.00 7.98
C LEU A 189 -1.06 -12.63 8.51
N GLU A 190 -1.75 -13.43 7.68
CA GLU A 190 -3.02 -14.07 8.05
C GLU A 190 -2.84 -15.32 8.92
N THR A 191 -1.72 -16.05 8.76
CA THR A 191 -1.47 -17.33 9.46
C THR A 191 -0.84 -17.17 10.83
N ASP A 192 -0.01 -16.14 11.07
CA ASP A 192 0.69 -15.93 12.34
C ASP A 192 -0.01 -14.83 13.17
N ARG A 193 -0.88 -15.22 14.12
CA ARG A 193 -1.57 -14.26 15.00
C ARG A 193 -0.66 -13.71 16.12
N ALA A 194 -0.22 -12.45 16.00
CA ALA A 194 -0.36 -11.38 17.00
C ALA A 194 0.30 -10.07 16.49
N PRO A 195 -0.17 -8.86 16.88
CA PRO A 195 0.38 -7.56 16.45
C PRO A 195 1.80 -7.25 16.96
N GLU A 196 2.46 -8.23 17.59
CA GLU A 196 3.80 -8.12 18.18
C GLU A 196 4.85 -8.99 17.46
N SER A 197 4.47 -9.69 16.38
CA SER A 197 5.41 -10.50 15.60
C SER A 197 6.26 -9.62 14.68
N THR A 198 7.56 -9.59 14.98
CA THR A 198 8.57 -8.75 14.32
C THR A 198 8.84 -9.21 12.89
N PHE A 199 8.64 -8.30 11.92
CA PHE A 199 8.90 -8.50 10.49
C PHE A 199 10.26 -8.08 10.03
N ALA A 200 10.61 -8.67 8.88
CA ALA A 200 11.87 -9.32 8.68
C ALA A 200 12.57 -9.14 7.22
N LEU A 201 13.50 -8.18 6.94
CA LEU A 201 14.18 -7.67 5.70
C LEU A 201 15.51 -6.86 5.93
N SER A 202 16.69 -7.44 5.73
CA SER A 202 17.94 -6.65 5.75
C SER A 202 18.11 -5.83 4.46
N SER A 203 18.80 -4.69 4.54
CA SER A 203 19.27 -3.91 3.39
C SER A 203 20.35 -4.61 2.56
N GLU A 204 20.60 -5.91 2.78
CA GLU A 204 21.57 -6.71 2.02
C GLU A 204 20.95 -7.36 0.77
N TRP A 205 19.97 -6.69 0.15
CA TRP A 205 19.73 -6.88 -1.28
C TRP A 205 20.76 -6.04 -2.03
N ASP A 206 21.97 -6.57 -2.16
CA ASP A 206 22.97 -6.02 -3.07
C ASP A 206 22.47 -6.25 -4.51
N LEU A 207 21.65 -5.32 -5.01
CA LEU A 207 21.15 -5.30 -6.40
C LEU A 207 22.30 -5.35 -7.42
N ARG A 208 23.55 -5.07 -7.01
CA ARG A 208 24.75 -5.20 -7.86
C ARG A 208 25.18 -6.65 -8.08
N GLN A 209 24.65 -7.62 -7.35
CA GLN A 209 24.98 -9.04 -7.54
C GLN A 209 24.08 -9.75 -8.56
N TRP A 210 22.98 -9.11 -9.00
CA TRP A 210 22.09 -9.70 -10.00
C TRP A 210 22.46 -9.34 -11.45
N ASP A 211 23.11 -8.20 -11.68
CA ASP A 211 23.64 -7.83 -13.00
C ASP A 211 24.92 -8.58 -13.41
N ALA A 212 25.49 -9.42 -12.53
CA ALA A 212 26.75 -10.10 -12.81
C ALA A 212 26.61 -11.55 -13.31
N LYS A 213 25.39 -12.12 -13.37
CA LYS A 213 25.18 -13.49 -13.89
C LYS A 213 23.81 -13.65 -14.56
N ALA A 214 23.61 -12.98 -15.70
CA ALA A 214 22.77 -13.51 -16.75
C ALA A 214 23.69 -14.16 -17.81
N PRO A 215 23.41 -15.39 -18.29
CA PRO A 215 24.09 -15.95 -19.45
C PRO A 215 23.78 -15.17 -20.73
#